data_AF-A0A2G2FA26-F1
#
_entry.id   AF-A0A2G2FA26-F1
#
_cell.length_a   1.000
_cell.length_b   1.000
_cell.length_c   1.000
_cell.angle_alpha   90.00
_cell.angle_beta   90.00
_cell.angle_gamma   90.00
#
_symmetry.space_group_name_H-M   'P 1'
#
loop_
_entity.id
_entity.type
_entity.pdbx_description
1 polymer ?
#
loop_
_entity_poly.entity_id
_entity_poly.type
_entity_poly.pdbx_seq_one_letter_code
_entity_poly.pdbx_strand_id
1 'polypeptide(L)'
;MTAKEFIETLKIIGQGYSGEIPKREIFSLAKEYQQISVFEVIKLLKDENHRLGAISILDWKARNKKSTQEEKKEIYRAYIDNHKWIDNWGLVDRAAPYVVGGYLHDKDKKDLYILANSKNPMERRTAIVSTYYFIDSPKCYQ
;
A
#
# COMPACT_ATOMS: atom_id res chain seq x y z
N MET A 1 9.50 15.68 -3.40
CA MET A 1 9.17 14.59 -2.46
C MET A 1 10.02 13.39 -2.79
N THR A 2 10.91 13.01 -1.86
CA THR A 2 11.82 11.87 -1.96
C THR A 2 11.69 10.98 -0.72
N ALA A 3 12.21 9.75 -0.79
CA ALA A 3 12.27 8.85 0.36
C ALA A 3 13.07 9.48 1.51
N LYS A 4 14.15 10.21 1.18
CA LYS A 4 14.98 10.90 2.17
C LYS A 4 14.20 11.97 2.92
N GLU A 5 13.46 12.83 2.20
CA GLU A 5 12.60 13.86 2.81
C GLU A 5 11.53 13.25 3.72
N PHE A 6 10.92 12.13 3.30
CA PHE A 6 9.95 11.41 4.12
C PHE A 6 10.57 10.93 5.45
N ILE A 7 11.75 10.31 5.38
CA ILE A 7 12.47 9.80 6.57
C ILE A 7 12.88 10.95 7.48
N GLU A 8 13.38 12.05 6.94
CA GLU A 8 13.76 13.24 7.72
C GLU A 8 12.55 13.85 8.43
N THR A 9 11.43 13.99 7.72
CA THR A 9 10.18 14.51 8.30
C THR A 9 9.67 13.58 9.41
N LEU A 10 9.70 12.26 9.18
CA LEU A 10 9.27 11.27 10.17
C LEU A 10 10.14 11.30 11.43
N LYS A 11 11.46 11.49 11.28
CA LYS A 11 12.37 11.66 12.42
C LYS A 11 12.04 12.90 13.24
N ILE A 12 11.75 14.03 12.58
CA ILE A 12 11.34 15.28 13.26
C ILE A 12 10.05 15.05 14.05
N ILE A 13 9.04 14.41 13.44
CA ILE A 13 7.79 14.06 14.14
C ILE A 13 8.08 13.17 15.35
N GLY A 14 8.97 12.18 15.20
CA GLY A 14 9.34 11.27 16.28
C GLY A 14 9.99 11.94 17.49
N GLN A 15 10.65 13.08 17.34
CA GLN A 15 11.22 13.84 18.46
C GLN A 15 10.14 14.38 19.42
N GLY A 16 8.89 14.50 18.96
CA GLY A 16 7.76 14.92 19.79
C GLY A 16 7.18 13.81 20.69
N TYR A 17 7.70 12.58 20.59
CA TYR A 17 7.18 11.41 21.31
C TYR A 17 8.28 10.76 22.14
N SER A 18 7.94 10.34 23.37
CA SER A 18 8.87 9.65 24.27
C SER A 18 9.03 8.15 23.96
N GLY A 19 8.32 7.63 22.96
CA GLY A 19 8.32 6.22 22.57
C GLY A 19 8.15 6.05 21.05
N GLU A 20 7.52 4.96 20.63
CA GLU A 20 7.27 4.72 19.20
C GLU A 20 6.36 5.79 18.59
N ILE A 21 6.63 6.12 17.33
CA ILE A 21 5.81 7.07 16.57
C ILE A 21 4.40 6.47 16.42
N PRO A 22 3.34 7.17 16.88
CA PRO A 22 1.99 6.68 16.74
C PRO A 22 1.63 6.45 15.27
N LYS A 23 0.96 5.33 14.96
CA LYS A 23 0.57 4.99 13.58
C LYS A 23 -0.22 6.09 12.88
N ARG A 24 -1.02 6.86 13.63
CA ARG A 24 -1.77 8.02 13.11
C ARG A 24 -0.86 9.05 12.43
N GLU A 25 0.33 9.28 12.97
CA GLU A 25 1.30 10.25 12.45
C GLU A 25 1.89 9.74 11.14
N ILE A 26 2.26 8.45 11.10
CA ILE A 26 2.76 7.79 9.89
C ILE A 26 1.70 7.86 8.78
N PHE A 27 0.43 7.62 9.11
CA PHE A 27 -0.66 7.68 8.14
C PHE A 27 -0.96 9.09 7.65
N SER A 28 -0.85 10.09 8.53
CA SER A 28 -0.98 11.51 8.17
C SER A 28 0.15 11.94 7.23
N LEU A 29 1.40 11.64 7.61
CA LEU A 29 2.57 11.93 6.78
C LEU A 29 2.50 11.23 5.41
N ALA A 30 2.13 9.95 5.39
CA ALA A 30 1.95 9.22 4.14
C ALA A 30 0.89 9.85 3.22
N LYS A 31 -0.13 10.51 3.79
CA LYS A 31 -1.16 11.22 3.03
C LYS A 31 -0.60 12.48 2.36
N GLU A 32 0.26 13.22 3.05
CA GLU A 32 0.95 14.39 2.51
C GLU A 32 1.90 14.01 1.37
N TYR A 33 2.53 12.83 1.49
CA TYR A 33 3.47 12.30 0.50
C TYR A 33 2.81 11.56 -0.68
N GLN A 34 1.51 11.74 -0.91
CA GLN A 34 0.79 11.11 -2.03
C GLN A 34 1.37 11.40 -3.41
N GLN A 35 2.09 12.51 -3.59
CA GLN A 35 2.66 12.90 -4.89
C GLN A 35 4.09 12.36 -5.09
N ILE A 36 4.65 11.64 -4.11
CA ILE A 36 5.94 10.99 -4.27
C ILE A 36 5.86 9.94 -5.41
N SER A 37 6.96 9.75 -6.14
CA SER A 37 7.04 8.73 -7.19
C SER A 37 7.04 7.32 -6.60
N VAL A 38 6.49 6.35 -7.33
CA VAL A 38 6.44 4.96 -6.86
C VAL A 38 7.84 4.37 -6.67
N PHE A 39 8.81 4.80 -7.49
CA PHE A 39 10.22 4.45 -7.31
C PHE A 39 10.76 4.81 -5.92
N GLU A 40 10.46 6.01 -5.42
CA GLU A 40 10.87 6.42 -4.07
C GLU A 40 10.11 5.64 -2.99
N VAL A 41 8.84 5.30 -3.21
CA VAL A 41 8.07 4.44 -2.29
C VAL A 41 8.70 3.05 -2.16
N ILE A 42 9.22 2.48 -3.25
CA ILE A 42 9.92 1.19 -3.22
C ILE A 42 11.20 1.28 -2.38
N LYS A 43 11.91 2.41 -2.40
CA LYS A 43 13.07 2.61 -1.52
C LYS A 43 12.66 2.55 -0.05
N LEU A 44 11.58 3.26 0.32
CA LEU A 44 11.02 3.22 1.67
C LEU A 44 10.55 1.81 2.07
N LEU A 45 9.95 1.07 1.14
CA LEU A 45 9.43 -0.28 1.40
C LEU A 45 10.55 -1.30 1.72
N LYS A 46 11.75 -1.09 1.17
CA LYS A 46 12.90 -1.95 1.44
C LYS A 46 13.51 -1.74 2.83
N ASP A 47 13.22 -0.61 3.46
CA ASP A 47 13.66 -0.30 4.83
C ASP A 47 12.57 -0.72 5.83
N GLU A 48 12.92 -1.65 6.72
CA GLU A 48 12.01 -2.24 7.70
C GLU A 48 11.28 -1.20 8.56
N ASN A 49 11.97 -0.13 8.96
CA ASN A 49 11.40 0.93 9.80
C ASN A 49 10.38 1.80 9.06
N HIS A 50 10.39 1.76 7.72
CA HIS A 50 9.61 2.66 6.87
C HIS A 50 8.58 1.94 5.99
N ARG A 51 8.47 0.61 6.09
CA ARG A 51 7.47 -0.22 5.38
C ARG A 51 6.05 0.28 5.58
N LEU A 52 5.67 0.60 6.81
CA LEU A 52 4.32 1.09 7.11
C LEU A 52 4.02 2.43 6.42
N GLY A 53 5.02 3.31 6.35
CA GLY A 53 4.93 4.58 5.62
C GLY A 53 4.77 4.34 4.12
N ALA A 54 5.65 3.51 3.53
CA ALA A 54 5.59 3.14 2.11
C ALA A 54 4.23 2.57 1.70
N ILE A 55 3.75 1.55 2.43
CA ILE A 55 2.48 0.90 2.16
C ILE A 55 1.31 1.87 2.33
N SER A 56 1.37 2.75 3.32
CA SER A 56 0.35 3.79 3.50
C SER A 56 0.34 4.80 2.35
N ILE A 57 1.50 5.14 1.78
CA ILE A 57 1.57 5.99 0.59
C ILE A 57 0.92 5.29 -0.61
N LEU A 58 1.24 4.01 -0.86
CA LEU A 58 0.63 3.25 -1.97
C LEU A 58 -0.90 3.20 -1.83
N ASP A 59 -1.41 2.93 -0.63
CA ASP A 59 -2.85 2.95 -0.35
C ASP A 59 -3.47 4.32 -0.68
N TRP A 60 -2.87 5.38 -0.17
CA TRP A 60 -3.38 6.74 -0.39
C TRP A 60 -3.38 7.13 -1.88
N LYS A 61 -2.34 6.74 -2.62
CA LYS A 61 -2.28 6.94 -4.08
C LYS A 61 -3.34 6.11 -4.80
N ALA A 62 -3.61 4.88 -4.38
CA ALA A 62 -4.62 4.02 -4.98
C ALA A 62 -6.06 4.53 -4.74
N ARG A 63 -6.32 5.13 -3.56
CA ARG A 63 -7.61 5.75 -3.22
C ARG A 63 -7.87 7.06 -3.96
N ASN A 64 -6.83 7.72 -4.46
CA ASN A 64 -6.97 9.02 -5.09
C ASN A 64 -7.71 8.87 -6.43
N LYS A 65 -8.88 9.52 -6.53
CA LYS A 65 -9.73 9.50 -7.74
C LYS A 65 -9.05 10.15 -8.95
N LYS A 66 -8.04 11.00 -8.72
CA LYS A 66 -7.28 11.68 -9.77
C LYS A 66 -6.14 10.84 -10.34
N SER A 67 -5.81 9.70 -9.73
CA SER A 67 -4.73 8.82 -10.21
C SER A 67 -5.08 8.23 -11.57
N THR A 68 -4.14 8.33 -12.52
CA THR A 68 -4.31 7.79 -13.88
C THR A 68 -4.32 6.26 -13.88
N GLN A 69 -4.70 5.64 -15.01
CA GLN A 69 -4.65 4.18 -15.13
C GLN A 69 -3.21 3.66 -15.09
N GLU A 70 -2.28 4.42 -15.66
CA GLU A 70 -0.84 4.14 -15.65
C GLU A 70 -0.29 4.20 -14.23
N GLU A 71 -0.64 5.23 -13.45
CA GLU A 71 -0.23 5.35 -12.05
C GLU A 71 -0.81 4.21 -11.21
N LYS A 72 -2.10 3.85 -11.39
CA LYS A 72 -2.71 2.72 -10.69
C LYS A 72 -2.00 1.40 -11.01
N LYS A 73 -1.61 1.20 -12.27
CA LYS A 73 -0.82 0.05 -12.70
C LYS A 73 0.57 0.03 -12.05
N GLU A 74 1.23 1.18 -11.97
CA GLU A 74 2.55 1.31 -11.33
C GLU A 74 2.47 1.00 -9.83
N ILE A 75 1.46 1.53 -9.13
CA ILE A 75 1.19 1.27 -7.71
C ILE A 75 0.91 -0.22 -7.46
N TYR A 76 0.06 -0.82 -8.30
CA TYR A 76 -0.24 -2.24 -8.25
C TYR A 76 1.02 -3.11 -8.42
N ARG A 77 1.83 -2.81 -9.45
CA ARG A 77 3.09 -3.53 -9.71
C ARG A 77 4.07 -3.38 -8.57
N ALA A 78 4.22 -2.17 -8.03
CA ALA A 78 5.08 -1.94 -6.89
C ALA A 78 4.69 -2.79 -5.68
N TYR A 79 3.39 -2.98 -5.42
CA TYR A 79 2.92 -3.84 -4.34
C TYR A 79 3.18 -5.32 -4.61
N ILE A 80 2.79 -5.84 -5.78
CA ILE A 80 2.92 -7.27 -6.11
C ILE A 80 4.38 -7.69 -6.26
N ASP A 81 5.17 -6.92 -7.00
CA ASP A 81 6.55 -7.30 -7.34
C ASP A 81 7.49 -7.16 -6.12
N ASN A 82 7.07 -6.45 -5.07
CA ASN A 82 7.81 -6.26 -3.82
C ASN A 82 7.15 -6.91 -2.61
N HIS A 83 6.24 -7.87 -2.82
CA HIS A 83 5.46 -8.53 -1.76
C HIS A 83 6.33 -9.14 -0.65
N LYS A 84 7.56 -9.58 -0.98
CA LYS A 84 8.54 -10.10 0.00
C LYS A 84 8.87 -9.13 1.15
N TRP A 85 8.62 -7.84 1.00
CA TRP A 85 8.81 -6.83 2.06
C TRP A 85 7.51 -6.50 2.83
N ILE A 86 6.39 -7.12 2.43
CA ILE A 86 5.06 -6.98 3.04
C ILE A 86 4.85 -8.20 3.95
N ASP A 87 5.56 -8.20 5.07
CA ASP A 87 5.80 -9.38 5.89
C ASP A 87 4.84 -9.58 7.07
N ASN A 88 3.92 -8.63 7.29
CA ASN A 88 2.94 -8.71 8.35
C ASN A 88 1.54 -8.27 7.89
N TRP A 89 0.54 -8.74 8.64
CA TRP A 89 -0.88 -8.57 8.31
C TRP A 89 -1.31 -7.10 8.31
N GLY A 90 -0.69 -6.26 9.15
CA GLY A 90 -1.00 -4.83 9.22
C GLY A 90 -0.62 -4.08 7.95
N LEU A 91 0.47 -4.47 7.29
CA LEU A 91 0.84 -3.91 5.98
C LEU A 91 -0.14 -4.34 4.89
N VAL A 92 -0.50 -5.63 4.87
CA VAL A 92 -1.46 -6.16 3.90
C VAL A 92 -2.81 -5.44 4.02
N ASP A 93 -3.38 -5.41 5.22
CA ASP A 93 -4.71 -4.85 5.47
C ASP A 93 -4.78 -3.35 5.17
N ARG A 94 -3.66 -2.64 5.35
CA ARG A 94 -3.59 -1.20 5.10
C ARG A 94 -3.83 -0.85 3.64
N ALA A 95 -3.35 -1.67 2.69
CA ALA A 95 -3.25 -1.28 1.28
C ALA A 95 -3.86 -2.26 0.28
N ALA A 96 -3.88 -3.57 0.55
CA ALA A 96 -4.37 -4.57 -0.40
C ALA A 96 -5.77 -4.28 -0.95
N PRO A 97 -6.77 -3.83 -0.15
CA PRO A 97 -8.11 -3.55 -0.67
C PRO A 97 -8.09 -2.55 -1.84
N TYR A 98 -7.37 -1.44 -1.73
CA TYR A 98 -7.38 -0.40 -2.75
C TYR A 98 -6.29 -0.58 -3.80
N VAL A 99 -5.09 -1.02 -3.40
CA VAL A 99 -3.96 -1.19 -4.33
C VAL A 99 -4.18 -2.39 -5.25
N VAL A 100 -4.59 -3.53 -4.69
CA VAL A 100 -4.79 -4.77 -5.45
C VAL A 100 -6.25 -4.91 -5.86
N GLY A 101 -7.18 -4.82 -4.91
CA GLY A 101 -8.61 -4.90 -5.20
C GLY A 101 -9.08 -3.80 -6.14
N GLY A 102 -8.76 -2.54 -5.83
CA GLY A 102 -9.11 -1.40 -6.68
C GLY A 102 -8.56 -1.49 -8.10
N TYR A 103 -7.35 -2.02 -8.29
CA TYR A 103 -6.76 -2.20 -9.62
C TYR A 103 -7.36 -3.38 -10.40
N LEU A 104 -7.68 -4.49 -9.73
CA LEU A 104 -8.20 -5.71 -10.37
C LEU A 104 -9.72 -5.74 -10.52
N HIS A 105 -10.44 -4.75 -9.99
CA HIS A 105 -11.90 -4.72 -9.98
C HIS A 105 -12.51 -4.96 -11.38
N ASP A 106 -11.99 -4.28 -12.40
CA ASP A 106 -12.42 -4.39 -13.79
C ASP A 106 -11.46 -5.19 -14.68
N LYS A 107 -10.57 -6.01 -14.10
CA LYS A 107 -9.52 -6.77 -14.82
C LYS A 107 -9.60 -8.27 -14.52
N ASP A 108 -8.71 -9.05 -15.12
CA ASP A 108 -8.56 -10.48 -14.80
C ASP A 108 -8.11 -10.67 -13.34
N LYS A 109 -8.68 -11.67 -12.65
CA LYS A 109 -8.43 -11.97 -11.22
C LYS A 109 -7.37 -13.06 -11.01
N LYS A 110 -6.70 -13.52 -12.07
CA LYS A 110 -5.67 -14.57 -12.04
C LYS A 110 -4.64 -14.37 -10.93
N ASP A 111 -4.17 -13.13 -10.73
CA ASP A 111 -3.18 -12.84 -9.70
C ASP A 111 -3.71 -13.08 -8.28
N LEU A 112 -5.01 -12.87 -8.01
CA LEU A 112 -5.62 -13.23 -6.72
C LEU A 112 -5.62 -14.75 -6.50
N TYR A 113 -5.90 -15.53 -7.55
CA TYR A 113 -5.85 -16.99 -7.44
C TYR A 113 -4.43 -17.52 -7.24
N ILE A 114 -3.43 -16.91 -7.88
CA ILE A 114 -2.01 -17.23 -7.66
C ILE A 114 -1.66 -16.95 -6.19
N LEU A 115 -1.97 -15.75 -5.70
CA LEU A 115 -1.71 -15.35 -4.32
C LEU A 115 -2.43 -16.25 -3.29
N ALA A 116 -3.67 -16.66 -3.57
CA ALA A 116 -4.46 -17.54 -2.71
C ALA A 116 -3.83 -18.94 -2.54
N ASN A 117 -3.12 -19.43 -3.56
CA ASN A 117 -2.42 -20.72 -3.53
C ASN A 117 -0.97 -20.62 -3.04
N SER A 118 -0.49 -19.42 -2.68
CA SER A 118 0.89 -19.23 -2.22
C SER A 118 1.17 -19.92 -0.88
N LYS A 119 2.42 -20.35 -0.68
CA LYS A 119 2.92 -20.80 0.62
C LYS A 119 3.10 -19.65 1.61
N ASN A 120 3.25 -18.42 1.13
CA ASN A 120 3.39 -17.23 1.96
C ASN A 120 2.02 -16.80 2.53
N PRO A 121 1.83 -16.73 3.87
CA PRO A 121 0.57 -16.33 4.47
C PRO A 121 0.16 -14.89 4.12
N MET A 122 1.11 -13.97 3.90
CA MET A 122 0.79 -12.58 3.56
C MET A 122 0.30 -12.43 2.13
N GLU A 123 0.78 -13.27 1.21
CA GLU A 123 0.27 -13.36 -0.15
C GLU A 123 -1.16 -13.89 -0.14
N ARG A 124 -1.42 -14.99 0.58
CA ARG A 124 -2.79 -15.51 0.76
C ARG A 124 -3.72 -14.48 1.38
N ARG A 125 -3.24 -13.76 2.40
CA ARG A 125 -4.01 -12.68 3.03
C ARG A 125 -4.33 -11.60 2.02
N THR A 126 -3.36 -11.15 1.22
CA THR A 126 -3.57 -10.16 0.15
C THR A 126 -4.69 -10.60 -0.79
N ALA A 127 -4.70 -11.85 -1.24
CA ALA A 127 -5.76 -12.38 -2.09
C ALA A 127 -7.14 -12.20 -1.46
N ILE A 128 -7.27 -12.53 -0.16
CA ILE A 128 -8.52 -12.44 0.60
C ILE A 128 -8.96 -10.97 0.77
N VAL A 129 -8.11 -10.12 1.38
CA VAL A 129 -8.53 -8.75 1.73
C VAL A 129 -8.74 -7.86 0.51
N SER A 130 -8.10 -8.17 -0.61
CA SER A 130 -8.34 -7.44 -1.87
C SER A 130 -9.79 -7.54 -2.34
N THR A 131 -10.47 -8.66 -2.06
CA THR A 131 -11.86 -8.86 -2.47
C THR A 131 -12.85 -7.97 -1.73
N TYR A 132 -12.46 -7.37 -0.59
CA TYR A 132 -13.28 -6.40 0.12
C TYR A 132 -13.70 -5.23 -0.79
N TYR A 133 -12.80 -4.77 -1.66
CA TYR A 133 -13.10 -3.71 -2.61
C TYR A 133 -14.21 -4.09 -3.59
N PHE A 134 -14.33 -5.38 -3.95
CA PHE A 134 -15.37 -5.83 -4.86
C PHE A 134 -16.75 -5.75 -4.21
N ILE A 135 -16.85 -6.17 -2.95
CA ILE A 135 -18.11 -6.18 -2.18
C ILE A 135 -18.58 -4.75 -1.89
N ASP A 136 -17.66 -3.86 -1.53
CA ASP A 136 -17.97 -2.46 -1.21
C ASP A 136 -18.25 -1.61 -2.46
N SER A 137 -17.86 -2.08 -3.65
CA SER A 137 -18.03 -1.31 -4.89
C SER A 137 -19.47 -1.38 -5.43
N PRO A 138 -20.07 -0.24 -5.82
CA PRO A 138 -21.46 -0.17 -6.28
C PRO A 138 -21.77 -0.93 -7.57
N LYS A 139 -20.76 -1.45 -8.29
CA LYS A 139 -20.94 -2.26 -9.50
C LYS A 139 -21.30 -3.73 -9.24
N CYS A 140 -21.26 -4.20 -7.99
CA CYS A 140 -21.63 -5.59 -7.68
C CYS A 140 -23.14 -5.88 -7.68
N TYR A 141 -23.99 -4.89 -7.93
CA TYR A 141 -25.45 -5.03 -8.02
C TYR A 141 -26.01 -4.93 -9.45
N GLN A 142 -25.17 -5.06 -10.48
CA GLN A 142 -25.60 -5.08 -11.88
C GLN A 142 -25.41 -6.45 -12.51
#